data_AF-A0A1Q7SJA3-F1
#
_entry.id   AF-A0A1Q7SJA3-F1
#
_cell.length_a   1.000
_cell.length_b   1.000
_cell.length_c   1.000
_cell.angle_alpha   90.00
_cell.angle_beta   90.00
_cell.angle_gamma   90.00
#
_symmetry.space_group_name_H-M   'P 1'
#
loop_
_entity.id
_entity.type
_entity.pdbx_description
1 polymer ?
#
loop_
_entity_poly.entity_id
_entity_poly.type
_entity_poly.pdbx_seq_one_letter_code
_entity_poly.pdbx_strand_id
1 'polypeptide(L)'
;MLEWGRELCGDLDAAERREWLCTNGIGGFASATVAGTLTRRYHGLLVAAQEPPLGRTLLVAKVEERAAYIGHATAFGTNRWAGGAVDPHGYREIEHWRLDGTTPVWTYAVADAQVEKRVWMEPGANTTYVRYHVGRARGPVSLELKVLVNYRDYHGTTHGDGWLMDVAPVRHGLRVTAFDGARPLLLLAEGAEARIAHTWHHNFDLARERERGLDAVDDHLHAGTFRAALESGGVLTLVLSAEAAPSLDGAEAWRRRERHEKRVVGAWKRARPEARRAPEWIGQLVLAADQFMVRRPLRDDPDGMSVIAGYHWFGDWGRDTMIALPGLALTTGRPLVARRILETFARFVDRGMLPNRFPDAGEAPEYNTADASLWYVEAIRAYLAATDDDGTLKTLFPVLEEIVRWHRAGTRYGIKEDPADGLLAAGEPDVQLTWMDAKVGEWVVTP
;
A
#
# COMPACT_ATOMS: atom_id res chain seq x y z
N MET A 1 -20.83 1.41 -5.89
CA MET A 1 -19.67 1.92 -6.64
C MET A 1 -19.11 3.17 -5.96
N LEU A 2 -17.78 3.34 -5.89
CA LEU A 2 -17.15 4.57 -5.41
C LEU A 2 -16.78 5.42 -6.64
N GLU A 3 -17.56 6.46 -6.90
CA GLU A 3 -17.42 7.30 -8.07
C GLU A 3 -17.80 8.76 -7.75
N TRP A 4 -17.11 9.70 -8.39
CA TRP A 4 -17.29 11.13 -8.18
C TRP A 4 -17.19 11.87 -9.50
N GLY A 5 -18.11 12.80 -9.74
CA GLY A 5 -18.06 13.67 -10.91
C GLY A 5 -17.24 14.93 -10.66
N ARG A 6 -17.32 15.83 -11.64
CA ARG A 6 -16.61 17.11 -11.64
C ARG A 6 -16.97 18.00 -10.45
N GLU A 7 -18.20 17.90 -9.93
CA GLU A 7 -18.67 18.66 -8.77
C GLU A 7 -17.82 18.46 -7.51
N LEU A 8 -17.25 17.26 -7.37
CA LEU A 8 -16.41 16.90 -6.23
C LEU A 8 -14.94 16.89 -6.61
N CYS A 9 -14.60 16.37 -7.79
CA CYS A 9 -13.21 16.33 -8.24
C CYS A 9 -12.64 17.74 -8.50
N GLY A 10 -13.50 18.68 -8.93
CA GLY A 10 -13.15 20.08 -9.16
C GLY A 10 -13.12 20.96 -7.90
N ASP A 11 -13.44 20.42 -6.72
CA ASP A 11 -13.20 21.05 -5.42
C ASP A 11 -11.94 20.43 -4.80
N LEU A 12 -10.86 21.21 -4.72
CA LEU A 12 -9.57 20.73 -4.27
C LEU A 12 -9.62 20.13 -2.87
N ASP A 13 -10.29 20.80 -1.93
CA ASP A 13 -10.34 20.36 -0.55
C ASP A 13 -11.17 19.06 -0.43
N ALA A 14 -12.25 18.93 -1.21
CA ALA A 14 -13.03 17.71 -1.27
C ALA A 14 -12.26 16.54 -1.91
N ALA A 15 -11.52 16.80 -2.98
CA ALA A 15 -10.72 15.80 -3.69
C ALA A 15 -9.48 15.36 -2.88
N GLU A 16 -8.84 16.25 -2.13
CA GLU A 16 -7.69 15.93 -1.27
C GLU A 16 -8.06 15.14 0.00
N ARG A 17 -9.32 15.22 0.44
CA ARG A 17 -9.85 14.38 1.54
C ARG A 17 -10.10 12.92 1.12
N ARG A 18 -10.02 12.61 -0.17
CA ARG A 18 -10.27 11.28 -0.71
C ARG A 18 -8.97 10.71 -1.25
N GLU A 19 -8.60 9.57 -0.68
CA GLU A 19 -7.35 8.88 -1.01
C GLU A 19 -7.69 7.51 -1.59
N TRP A 20 -6.81 7.03 -2.47
CA TRP A 20 -6.90 5.70 -3.05
C TRP A 20 -5.65 4.90 -2.69
N LEU A 21 -5.77 3.58 -2.67
CA LEU A 21 -4.68 2.66 -2.36
C LEU A 21 -4.68 1.52 -3.38
N CYS A 22 -3.50 1.20 -3.90
CA CYS A 22 -3.19 -0.02 -4.62
C CYS A 22 -2.08 -0.75 -3.88
N THR A 23 -2.16 -2.07 -3.73
CA THR A 23 -1.13 -2.86 -3.08
C THR A 23 -0.73 -4.03 -3.96
N ASN A 24 0.49 -4.53 -3.76
CA ASN A 24 1.05 -5.66 -4.51
C ASN A 24 1.07 -6.98 -3.71
N GLY A 25 0.59 -6.99 -2.46
CA GLY A 25 0.58 -8.19 -1.62
C GLY A 25 1.97 -8.63 -1.11
N ILE A 26 2.98 -7.78 -1.21
CA ILE A 26 4.32 -8.00 -0.63
C ILE A 26 4.76 -6.81 0.26
N GLY A 27 3.82 -6.02 0.74
CA GLY A 27 4.07 -4.82 1.57
C GLY A 27 4.16 -3.52 0.77
N GLY A 28 4.50 -3.58 -0.53
CA GLY A 28 4.57 -2.43 -1.42
C GLY A 28 3.19 -1.88 -1.80
N PHE A 29 3.13 -0.58 -2.06
CA PHE A 29 1.88 0.10 -2.36
C PHE A 29 2.06 1.33 -3.26
N ALA A 30 0.95 1.78 -3.84
CA ALA A 30 0.80 3.05 -4.51
C ALA A 30 -0.43 3.76 -3.92
N SER A 31 -0.32 5.05 -3.66
CA SER A 31 -1.39 5.83 -3.05
C SER A 31 -1.22 7.32 -3.29
N ALA A 32 -2.32 8.02 -3.46
CA ALA A 32 -2.37 9.47 -3.50
C ALA A 32 -3.81 9.95 -3.21
N THR A 33 -4.01 11.26 -3.30
CA THR A 33 -5.35 11.85 -3.34
C THR A 33 -6.05 11.65 -4.70
N VAL A 34 -7.36 11.83 -4.76
CA VAL A 34 -8.13 11.90 -6.02
C VAL A 34 -7.65 13.09 -6.88
N ALA A 35 -7.26 14.21 -6.25
CA ALA A 35 -6.74 15.39 -6.95
C ALA A 35 -5.34 15.17 -7.59
N GLY A 36 -4.63 14.11 -7.20
CA GLY A 36 -3.24 13.88 -7.60
C GLY A 36 -2.21 14.72 -6.83
N THR A 37 -2.64 15.48 -5.81
CA THR A 37 -1.76 16.17 -4.87
C THR A 37 -1.10 15.16 -3.93
N LEU A 38 0.18 15.37 -3.62
CA LEU A 38 0.89 14.70 -2.54
C LEU A 38 0.63 15.47 -1.24
N THR A 39 -0.18 14.93 -0.34
CA THR A 39 -0.46 15.57 0.95
C THR A 39 0.20 14.86 2.13
N ARG A 40 0.76 13.67 1.90
CA ARG A 40 1.44 12.82 2.89
C ARG A 40 2.80 12.40 2.37
N ARG A 41 3.74 12.15 3.27
CA ARG A 41 5.05 11.56 2.92
C ARG A 41 4.92 10.13 2.36
N TYR A 42 3.76 9.52 2.53
CA TYR A 42 3.44 8.18 2.06
C TYR A 42 2.81 8.16 0.67
N HIS A 43 2.49 9.32 0.09
CA HIS A 43 1.95 9.35 -1.26
C HIS A 43 3.06 9.07 -2.28
N GLY A 44 2.74 8.19 -3.22
CA GLY A 44 3.68 7.65 -4.17
C GLY A 44 2.99 6.74 -5.17
N LEU A 45 3.44 6.76 -6.43
CA LEU A 45 3.08 5.76 -7.41
C LEU A 45 3.85 4.44 -7.23
N LEU A 46 4.98 4.45 -6.53
CA LEU A 46 5.67 3.23 -6.13
C LEU A 46 6.40 3.43 -4.80
N VAL A 47 5.79 2.92 -3.73
CA VAL A 47 6.47 2.65 -2.46
C VAL A 47 6.79 1.16 -2.43
N ALA A 48 8.05 0.82 -2.71
CA ALA A 48 8.49 -0.56 -2.88
C ALA A 48 8.92 -1.17 -1.55
N ALA A 49 8.41 -2.36 -1.23
CA ALA A 49 8.94 -3.15 -0.11
C ALA A 49 10.19 -3.90 -0.59
N GLN A 50 11.38 -3.40 -0.23
CA GLN A 50 12.64 -4.01 -0.68
C GLN A 50 12.95 -5.34 0.00
N GLU A 51 12.35 -5.56 1.18
CA GLU A 51 12.48 -6.78 1.98
C GLU A 51 11.10 -7.24 2.46
N PRO A 52 10.25 -7.80 1.58
CA PRO A 52 8.84 -8.03 1.85
C PRO A 52 8.50 -8.61 3.25
N PRO A 53 7.56 -8.01 3.99
CA PRO A 53 6.80 -6.79 3.68
C PRO A 53 7.47 -5.46 4.11
N LEU A 54 8.73 -5.52 4.53
CA LEU A 54 9.51 -4.47 5.17
C LEU A 54 10.37 -3.68 4.17
N GLY A 55 11.11 -2.69 4.68
CA GLY A 55 12.04 -1.89 3.89
C GLY A 55 11.31 -1.06 2.82
N ARG A 56 10.21 -0.42 3.21
CA ARG A 56 9.35 0.34 2.30
C ARG A 56 10.06 1.64 1.90
N THR A 57 10.39 1.76 0.62
CA THR A 57 11.10 2.90 0.04
C THR A 57 10.24 3.60 -0.99
N LEU A 58 10.08 4.93 -0.90
CA LEU A 58 9.47 5.72 -1.96
C LEU A 58 10.44 5.79 -3.15
N LEU A 59 10.05 5.19 -4.27
CA LEU A 59 10.83 5.18 -5.51
C LEU A 59 10.24 6.10 -6.60
N VAL A 60 8.92 6.15 -6.71
CA VAL A 60 8.23 7.05 -7.65
C VAL A 60 7.17 7.82 -6.90
N ALA A 61 7.35 9.13 -6.78
CA ALA A 61 6.42 10.03 -6.11
C ALA A 61 5.17 10.22 -6.97
N LYS A 62 5.33 10.68 -8.21
CA LYS A 62 4.22 10.90 -9.13
C LYS A 62 4.68 11.03 -10.58
N VAL A 63 3.71 11.13 -11.48
CA VAL A 63 3.92 11.59 -12.86
C VAL A 63 3.23 12.95 -12.98
N GLU A 64 3.93 13.92 -13.55
CA GLU A 64 3.35 15.19 -13.99
C GLU A 64 3.00 15.06 -15.48
N GLU A 65 1.70 14.94 -15.77
CA GLU A 65 1.21 14.75 -17.13
C GLU A 65 0.75 16.06 -17.79
N ARG A 66 1.03 16.17 -19.08
CA ARG A 66 0.48 17.20 -19.96
C ARG A 66 -0.03 16.58 -21.25
N ALA A 67 -1.29 16.84 -21.59
CA ALA A 67 -1.88 16.45 -22.86
C ALA A 67 -1.98 17.67 -23.77
N ALA A 68 -1.45 17.58 -24.99
CA ALA A 68 -1.58 18.59 -26.03
C ALA A 68 -2.47 18.10 -27.17
N TYR A 69 -3.49 18.87 -27.51
CA TYR A 69 -4.52 18.51 -28.49
C TYR A 69 -5.16 19.77 -29.11
N ILE A 70 -5.26 19.82 -30.44
CA ILE A 70 -5.81 20.96 -31.21
C ILE A 70 -5.29 22.33 -30.71
N GLY A 71 -3.97 22.46 -30.52
CA GLY A 71 -3.35 23.71 -30.07
C GLY A 71 -3.58 24.07 -28.60
N HIS A 72 -4.37 23.31 -27.86
CA HIS A 72 -4.51 23.42 -26.41
C HIS A 72 -3.55 22.46 -25.71
N ALA A 73 -3.12 22.84 -24.51
CA ALA A 73 -2.38 21.94 -23.66
C ALA A 73 -2.86 22.02 -22.23
N THR A 74 -3.18 20.86 -21.67
CA THR A 74 -3.81 20.70 -20.37
C THR A 74 -2.89 19.88 -19.48
N ALA A 75 -2.56 20.42 -18.30
CA ALA A 75 -1.85 19.67 -17.28
C ALA A 75 -2.85 18.87 -16.43
N PHE A 76 -2.56 17.60 -16.15
CA PHE A 76 -3.41 16.76 -15.29
C PHE A 76 -2.94 16.72 -13.83
N GLY A 77 -1.69 17.11 -13.58
CA GLY A 77 -1.13 17.18 -12.23
C GLY A 77 -1.77 18.27 -11.37
N THR A 78 -1.77 18.03 -10.06
CA THR A 78 -2.06 19.04 -9.03
C THR A 78 -0.97 18.99 -7.97
N ASN A 79 -0.40 20.14 -7.58
CA ASN A 79 0.58 20.22 -6.50
C ASN A 79 0.28 21.39 -5.57
N ARG A 80 0.64 21.21 -4.30
CA ARG A 80 0.79 22.31 -3.35
C ARG A 80 2.27 22.56 -3.14
N TRP A 81 2.62 23.82 -3.02
CA TRP A 81 3.99 24.28 -2.78
C TRP A 81 4.08 24.94 -1.41
N ALA A 82 5.23 24.84 -0.74
CA ALA A 82 5.42 25.38 0.61
C ALA A 82 5.17 26.91 0.68
N GLY A 83 5.30 27.62 -0.45
CA GLY A 83 4.93 29.03 -0.59
C GLY A 83 3.42 29.32 -0.61
N GLY A 84 2.56 28.29 -0.46
CA GLY A 84 1.10 28.40 -0.43
C GLY A 84 0.42 28.32 -1.82
N ALA A 85 1.20 28.29 -2.90
CA ALA A 85 0.66 28.16 -4.25
C ALA A 85 0.14 26.73 -4.51
N VAL A 86 -0.92 26.64 -5.31
CA VAL A 86 -1.37 25.39 -5.93
C VAL A 86 -1.11 25.52 -7.43
N ASP A 87 -0.21 24.72 -7.99
CA ASP A 87 0.06 24.71 -9.43
C ASP A 87 0.77 23.40 -9.83
N PRO A 88 0.36 22.71 -10.92
CA PRO A 88 -0.80 22.98 -11.76
C PRO A 88 -2.15 22.73 -11.04
N HIS A 89 -3.26 23.07 -11.71
CA HIS A 89 -4.63 22.87 -11.21
C HIS A 89 -5.37 21.72 -11.93
N GLY A 90 -4.69 20.62 -12.25
CA GLY A 90 -5.24 19.53 -13.05
C GLY A 90 -6.48 18.85 -12.47
N TYR A 91 -6.72 18.97 -11.17
CA TYR A 91 -7.97 18.53 -10.53
C TYR A 91 -9.24 19.12 -11.17
N ARG A 92 -9.16 20.33 -11.75
CA ARG A 92 -10.28 21.00 -12.44
C ARG A 92 -10.67 20.35 -13.77
N GLU A 93 -9.74 19.56 -14.31
CA GLU A 93 -9.85 18.88 -15.60
C GLU A 93 -10.33 17.43 -15.45
N ILE A 94 -10.47 16.95 -14.21
CA ILE A 94 -11.08 15.66 -13.90
C ILE A 94 -12.58 15.76 -14.19
N GLU A 95 -13.02 15.12 -15.26
CA GLU A 95 -14.43 14.96 -15.61
C GLU A 95 -15.09 13.96 -14.65
N HIS A 96 -14.38 12.88 -14.35
CA HIS A 96 -14.88 11.79 -13.52
C HIS A 96 -13.73 11.02 -12.87
N TRP A 97 -13.95 10.58 -11.63
CA TRP A 97 -13.11 9.60 -10.94
C TRP A 97 -13.95 8.41 -10.49
N ARG A 98 -13.40 7.20 -10.59
CA ARG A 98 -14.01 6.00 -10.02
C ARG A 98 -12.98 5.02 -9.51
N LEU A 99 -13.39 4.18 -8.57
CA LEU A 99 -12.66 2.99 -8.17
C LEU A 99 -13.22 1.77 -8.89
N ASP A 100 -12.46 1.25 -9.85
CA ASP A 100 -12.79 0.04 -10.60
C ASP A 100 -12.17 -1.18 -9.93
N GLY A 101 -12.94 -1.89 -9.11
CA GLY A 101 -12.39 -2.88 -8.19
C GLY A 101 -11.51 -2.20 -7.15
N THR A 102 -10.18 -2.39 -7.18
CA THR A 102 -9.25 -1.58 -6.37
C THR A 102 -8.45 -0.57 -7.20
N THR A 103 -8.82 -0.37 -8.47
CA THR A 103 -8.02 0.37 -9.43
C THR A 103 -8.60 1.77 -9.60
N PRO A 104 -7.91 2.84 -9.16
CA PRO A 104 -8.39 4.19 -9.40
C PRO A 104 -8.29 4.55 -10.88
N VAL A 105 -9.35 5.20 -11.37
CA VAL A 105 -9.51 5.61 -12.76
C VAL A 105 -9.92 7.07 -12.79
N TRP A 106 -9.19 7.86 -13.58
CA TRP A 106 -9.53 9.25 -13.88
C TRP A 106 -9.92 9.36 -15.34
N THR A 107 -10.92 10.16 -15.61
CA THR A 107 -11.28 10.59 -16.96
C THR A 107 -11.09 12.10 -17.04
N TYR A 108 -10.25 12.54 -17.96
CA TYR A 108 -9.95 13.95 -18.21
C TYR A 108 -10.57 14.41 -19.52
N ALA A 109 -11.10 15.64 -19.53
CA ALA A 109 -11.54 16.31 -20.74
C ALA A 109 -10.41 17.22 -21.28
N VAL A 110 -10.10 17.10 -22.57
CA VAL A 110 -9.12 17.96 -23.26
C VAL A 110 -9.76 18.46 -24.54
N ALA A 111 -10.38 19.65 -24.51
CA ALA A 111 -11.31 20.10 -25.55
C ALA A 111 -12.41 19.03 -25.80
N ASP A 112 -12.54 18.51 -27.02
CA ASP A 112 -13.47 17.41 -27.32
C ASP A 112 -12.88 16.00 -27.15
N ALA A 113 -11.57 15.90 -26.87
CA ALA A 113 -10.92 14.64 -26.55
C ALA A 113 -11.15 14.21 -25.10
N GLN A 114 -11.09 12.89 -24.87
CA GLN A 114 -11.17 12.28 -23.55
C GLN A 114 -9.98 11.35 -23.32
N VAL A 115 -9.29 11.55 -22.21
CA VAL A 115 -8.14 10.73 -21.80
C VAL A 115 -8.47 10.04 -20.49
N GLU A 116 -8.47 8.70 -20.48
CA GLU A 116 -8.57 7.90 -19.26
C GLU A 116 -7.16 7.58 -18.73
N LYS A 117 -6.94 7.79 -17.43
CA LYS A 117 -5.76 7.34 -16.68
C LYS A 117 -6.18 6.25 -15.70
N ARG A 118 -5.41 5.17 -15.63
CA ARG A 118 -5.62 4.04 -14.72
C ARG A 118 -4.32 3.65 -14.02
N VAL A 119 -4.38 3.37 -12.72
CA VAL A 119 -3.20 2.97 -11.91
C VAL A 119 -3.45 1.66 -11.19
N TRP A 120 -2.57 0.67 -11.33
CA TRP A 120 -2.61 -0.56 -10.52
C TRP A 120 -1.20 -1.10 -10.29
N MET A 121 -1.05 -1.99 -9.31
CA MET A 121 0.20 -2.69 -9.06
C MET A 121 0.14 -4.15 -9.53
N GLU A 122 1.29 -4.67 -9.95
CA GLU A 122 1.48 -6.09 -10.25
C GLU A 122 1.42 -6.92 -8.95
N PRO A 123 0.56 -7.95 -8.86
CA PRO A 123 0.57 -8.83 -7.70
C PRO A 123 1.92 -9.54 -7.54
N GLY A 124 2.54 -9.41 -6.36
CA GLY A 124 3.79 -10.07 -6.01
C GLY A 124 5.06 -9.35 -6.43
N ALA A 125 4.98 -8.16 -7.02
CA ALA A 125 6.13 -7.43 -7.55
C ALA A 125 6.08 -5.94 -7.21
N ASN A 126 7.24 -5.31 -7.05
CA ASN A 126 7.37 -3.86 -6.88
C ASN A 126 7.27 -3.17 -8.25
N THR A 127 6.11 -3.33 -8.89
CA THR A 127 5.80 -2.74 -10.20
C THR A 127 4.43 -2.07 -10.17
N THR A 128 4.39 -0.80 -10.57
CA THR A 128 3.15 -0.06 -10.81
C THR A 128 3.00 0.23 -12.29
N TYR A 129 1.78 0.01 -12.79
CA TYR A 129 1.38 0.37 -14.15
C TYR A 129 0.53 1.64 -14.10
N VAL A 130 0.88 2.61 -14.94
CA VAL A 130 0.07 3.81 -15.20
C VAL A 130 -0.30 3.80 -16.67
N ARG A 131 -1.58 3.54 -16.96
CA ARG A 131 -2.08 3.40 -18.32
C ARG A 131 -2.91 4.60 -18.72
N TYR A 132 -2.64 5.11 -19.91
CA TYR A 132 -3.37 6.18 -20.57
C TYR A 132 -4.10 5.61 -21.78
N HIS A 133 -5.36 5.99 -21.96
CA HIS A 133 -6.18 5.60 -23.10
C HIS A 133 -6.92 6.82 -23.64
N VAL A 134 -6.77 7.10 -24.93
CA VAL A 134 -7.53 8.16 -25.61
C VAL A 134 -8.84 7.56 -26.09
N GLY A 135 -9.93 7.75 -25.32
CA GLY A 135 -11.21 7.13 -25.62
C GLY A 135 -11.88 7.70 -26.87
N ARG A 136 -11.94 9.04 -26.95
CA ARG A 136 -12.42 9.78 -28.11
C ARG A 136 -11.46 10.93 -28.42
N ALA A 137 -11.18 11.15 -29.70
CA ALA A 137 -10.51 12.34 -30.22
C ALA A 137 -10.73 12.42 -31.74
N ARG A 138 -10.74 13.64 -32.31
CA ARG A 138 -10.74 13.88 -33.78
C ARG A 138 -9.35 13.87 -34.42
N GLY A 139 -8.31 13.72 -33.62
CA GLY A 139 -6.91 13.70 -34.07
C GLY A 139 -5.98 13.26 -32.94
N PRO A 140 -4.66 13.24 -33.17
CA PRO A 140 -3.70 12.73 -32.20
C PRO A 140 -3.64 13.61 -30.95
N VAL A 141 -3.69 12.97 -29.78
CA VAL A 141 -3.41 13.58 -28.48
C VAL A 141 -1.96 13.29 -28.13
N SER A 142 -1.15 14.34 -27.96
CA SER A 142 0.25 14.21 -27.55
C SER A 142 0.34 14.21 -26.02
N LEU A 143 0.90 13.16 -25.44
CA LEU A 143 1.14 13.03 -24.01
C LEU A 143 2.62 13.32 -23.72
N GLU A 144 2.87 14.19 -22.74
CA GLU A 144 4.15 14.38 -22.09
C GLU A 144 4.04 13.95 -20.63
N LEU A 145 4.85 12.98 -20.22
CA LEU A 145 4.81 12.35 -18.91
C LEU A 145 6.15 12.55 -18.20
N LYS A 146 6.22 13.50 -17.27
CA LYS A 146 7.43 13.72 -16.45
C LYS A 146 7.36 12.87 -15.20
N VAL A 147 8.32 11.96 -15.03
CA VAL A 147 8.34 11.05 -13.88
C VAL A 147 9.17 11.65 -12.76
N LEU A 148 8.53 11.86 -11.60
CA LEU A 148 9.17 12.35 -10.39
C LEU A 148 9.52 11.16 -9.48
N VAL A 149 10.81 10.99 -9.20
CA VAL A 149 11.38 9.88 -8.44
C VAL A 149 11.96 10.34 -7.13
N ASN A 150 12.15 9.38 -6.22
CA ASN A 150 12.85 9.55 -4.96
C ASN A 150 13.55 8.22 -4.60
N TYR A 151 14.31 8.19 -3.52
CA TYR A 151 14.83 6.96 -2.93
C TYR A 151 14.99 7.18 -1.42
N ARG A 152 13.88 7.23 -0.70
CA ARG A 152 13.87 7.45 0.74
C ARG A 152 13.01 6.44 1.47
N ASP A 153 13.29 6.27 2.76
CA ASP A 153 12.39 5.58 3.66
C ASP A 153 10.99 6.24 3.63
N TYR A 154 9.94 5.42 3.68
CA TYR A 154 8.56 5.88 3.60
C TYR A 154 8.13 6.76 4.80
N HIS A 155 8.79 6.66 5.96
CA HIS A 155 8.60 7.59 7.07
C HIS A 155 9.41 8.89 6.94
N GLY A 156 10.36 8.98 6.02
CA GLY A 156 11.20 10.16 5.83
C GLY A 156 10.60 11.21 4.88
N THR A 157 11.34 12.30 4.73
CA THR A 157 11.21 13.35 3.70
C THR A 157 12.58 13.48 3.00
N THR A 158 12.62 14.12 1.85
CA THR A 158 13.84 14.36 1.08
C THR A 158 14.03 15.85 0.85
N HIS A 159 15.26 16.31 1.08
CA HIS A 159 15.76 17.58 0.55
C HIS A 159 16.80 17.25 -0.51
N GLY A 160 16.54 17.67 -1.74
CA GLY A 160 17.27 17.21 -2.94
C GLY A 160 18.65 17.86 -3.14
N ASP A 161 19.12 18.65 -2.18
CA ASP A 161 20.27 19.58 -2.29
C ASP A 161 21.55 18.93 -2.84
N GLY A 162 21.73 19.00 -4.15
CA GLY A 162 22.93 18.49 -4.83
C GLY A 162 22.98 16.97 -5.00
N TRP A 163 21.91 16.23 -4.70
CA TRP A 163 21.90 14.78 -4.88
C TRP A 163 21.82 14.41 -6.36
N LEU A 164 22.90 13.79 -6.86
CA LEU A 164 23.02 13.31 -8.23
C LEU A 164 22.71 11.81 -8.33
N MET A 165 21.46 11.47 -8.66
CA MET A 165 21.12 10.11 -9.09
C MET A 165 21.64 9.83 -10.51
N ASP A 166 22.11 8.60 -10.76
CA ASP A 166 22.47 8.14 -12.11
C ASP A 166 21.19 7.81 -12.89
N VAL A 167 21.02 8.44 -14.05
CA VAL A 167 19.90 8.16 -14.96
C VAL A 167 20.49 7.76 -16.32
N ALA A 168 20.27 6.51 -16.71
CA ALA A 168 20.81 5.93 -17.93
C ALA A 168 19.69 5.46 -18.87
N PRO A 169 19.86 5.57 -20.20
CA PRO A 169 18.89 5.03 -21.14
C PRO A 169 18.95 3.50 -21.13
N VAL A 170 17.79 2.87 -21.25
CA VAL A 170 17.65 1.43 -21.46
C VAL A 170 16.63 1.19 -22.59
N ARG A 171 16.51 -0.07 -23.03
CA ARG A 171 15.51 -0.42 -24.03
C ARG A 171 14.11 -0.07 -23.49
N HIS A 172 13.34 0.69 -24.27
CA HIS A 172 12.00 1.17 -23.93
C HIS A 172 11.92 2.14 -22.73
N GLY A 173 13.02 2.75 -22.28
CA GLY A 173 12.93 3.75 -21.22
C GLY A 173 14.25 4.10 -20.54
N LEU A 174 14.21 4.28 -19.22
CA LEU A 174 15.30 4.76 -18.39
C LEU A 174 15.51 3.86 -17.17
N ARG A 175 16.76 3.78 -16.70
CA ARG A 175 17.13 3.20 -15.40
C ARG A 175 17.64 4.32 -14.51
N VAL A 176 17.11 4.38 -13.29
CA VAL A 176 17.54 5.31 -12.24
C VAL A 176 18.22 4.53 -11.12
N THR A 177 19.43 4.93 -10.75
CA THR A 177 20.19 4.40 -9.62
C THR A 177 20.48 5.54 -8.65
N ALA A 178 19.91 5.48 -7.45
CA ALA A 178 19.93 6.62 -6.54
C ALA A 178 21.33 6.89 -5.93
N PHE A 179 22.09 5.83 -5.65
CA PHE A 179 23.47 5.85 -5.17
C PHE A 179 24.12 4.47 -5.43
N ASP A 180 25.43 4.35 -5.22
CA ASP A 180 26.14 3.08 -5.39
C ASP A 180 25.60 2.01 -4.42
N GLY A 181 25.17 0.87 -4.96
CA GLY A 181 24.50 -0.21 -4.21
C GLY A 181 22.98 -0.07 -4.06
N ALA A 182 22.36 1.04 -4.50
CA ALA A 182 20.89 1.16 -4.53
C ALA A 182 20.29 0.15 -5.53
N ARG A 183 19.12 -0.41 -5.20
CA ARG A 183 18.37 -1.24 -6.15
C ARG A 183 17.86 -0.34 -7.29
N PRO A 184 18.17 -0.65 -8.57
CA PRO A 184 17.77 0.24 -9.67
C PRO A 184 16.25 0.29 -9.86
N LEU A 185 15.76 1.48 -10.19
CA LEU A 185 14.39 1.73 -10.63
C LEU A 185 14.37 1.77 -12.16
N LEU A 186 13.45 1.01 -12.77
CA LEU A 186 13.17 1.04 -14.20
C LEU A 186 11.90 1.88 -14.46
N LEU A 187 12.03 2.82 -15.38
CA LEU A 187 10.95 3.66 -15.91
C LEU A 187 10.80 3.32 -17.39
N LEU A 188 9.75 2.57 -17.76
CA LEU A 188 9.64 2.01 -19.11
C LEU A 188 8.28 2.36 -19.74
N ALA A 189 8.26 2.65 -21.03
CA ALA A 189 7.04 2.81 -21.80
C ALA A 189 7.30 2.42 -23.26
N GLU A 190 6.79 1.26 -23.67
CA GLU A 190 6.84 0.87 -25.07
C GLU A 190 5.95 1.79 -25.91
N GLY A 191 6.48 2.28 -27.04
CA GLY A 191 5.79 3.24 -27.91
C GLY A 191 5.94 4.71 -27.51
N ALA A 192 6.77 5.03 -26.50
CA ALA A 192 7.13 6.41 -26.15
C ALA A 192 8.62 6.70 -26.38
N GLU A 193 8.92 7.95 -26.75
CA GLU A 193 10.27 8.49 -26.70
C GLU A 193 10.60 8.86 -25.25
N ALA A 194 11.68 8.31 -24.70
CA ALA A 194 12.17 8.63 -23.37
C ALA A 194 13.36 9.58 -23.43
N ARG A 195 13.30 10.67 -22.68
CA ARG A 195 14.42 11.63 -22.51
C ARG A 195 14.80 11.72 -21.04
N ILE A 196 16.10 11.63 -20.78
CA ILE A 196 16.66 11.86 -19.44
C ILE A 196 16.38 13.30 -19.03
N ALA A 197 16.04 13.47 -17.75
CA ALA A 197 16.01 14.75 -17.07
C ALA A 197 16.73 14.61 -15.74
N HIS A 198 17.20 15.73 -15.20
CA HIS A 198 17.81 15.76 -13.88
C HIS A 198 17.55 17.13 -13.25
N THR A 199 16.30 17.33 -12.82
CA THR A 199 15.88 18.59 -12.21
C THR A 199 15.11 18.28 -10.94
N TRP A 200 15.62 18.78 -9.82
CA TRP A 200 14.91 18.68 -8.55
C TRP A 200 13.75 19.68 -8.52
N HIS A 201 12.57 19.17 -8.25
CA HIS A 201 11.40 19.95 -7.93
C HIS A 201 11.33 20.07 -6.41
N HIS A 202 11.48 21.29 -5.91
CA HIS A 202 11.61 21.55 -4.49
C HIS A 202 10.30 22.03 -3.88
N ASN A 203 10.17 21.80 -2.57
CA ASN A 203 9.16 22.41 -1.72
C ASN A 203 7.72 21.93 -1.97
N PHE A 204 7.51 20.64 -2.20
CA PHE A 204 6.15 20.08 -2.16
C PHE A 204 5.59 20.22 -0.75
N ASP A 205 4.35 20.71 -0.64
CA ASP A 205 3.67 20.92 0.63
C ASP A 205 2.81 19.72 1.03
N LEU A 206 3.28 18.95 2.00
CA LEU A 206 2.57 17.78 2.54
C LEU A 206 1.57 18.21 3.63
N ALA A 207 0.41 18.71 3.19
CA ALA A 207 -0.59 19.31 4.07
C ALA A 207 -1.00 18.45 5.29
N ARG A 208 -1.11 17.12 5.13
CA ARG A 208 -1.46 16.21 6.23
C ARG A 208 -0.31 15.98 7.21
N GLU A 209 0.94 16.10 6.77
CA GLU A 209 2.08 16.01 7.69
C GLU A 209 2.17 17.29 8.53
N ARG A 210 1.92 18.46 7.93
CA ARG A 210 1.83 19.74 8.66
C ARG A 210 0.74 19.72 9.72
N GLU A 211 -0.47 19.24 9.39
CA GLU A 211 -1.57 19.09 10.35
C GLU A 211 -1.18 18.23 11.56
N ARG A 212 -0.25 17.29 11.38
CA ARG A 212 0.25 16.40 12.42
C ARG A 212 1.48 16.94 13.16
N GLY A 213 1.94 18.14 12.82
CA GLY A 213 3.13 18.75 13.41
C GLY A 213 4.44 18.05 13.01
N LEU A 214 4.45 17.39 11.86
CA LEU A 214 5.62 16.67 11.35
C LEU A 214 6.30 17.46 10.24
N ASP A 215 7.51 17.03 9.83
CA ASP A 215 8.15 17.58 8.63
C ASP A 215 7.23 17.38 7.41
N ALA A 216 6.98 18.48 6.71
CA ALA A 216 5.90 18.62 5.75
C ALA A 216 6.37 19.16 4.40
N VAL A 217 7.68 19.23 4.19
CA VAL A 217 8.28 19.65 2.92
C VAL A 217 9.04 18.49 2.31
N ASP A 218 8.82 18.22 1.03
CA ASP A 218 9.50 17.13 0.31
C ASP A 218 9.96 17.62 -1.06
N ASP A 219 11.06 17.03 -1.54
CA ASP A 219 11.65 17.32 -2.83
C ASP A 219 11.68 16.04 -3.68
N HIS A 220 11.50 16.20 -4.99
CA HIS A 220 11.47 15.07 -5.92
C HIS A 220 12.28 15.32 -7.18
N LEU A 221 13.01 14.32 -7.65
CA LEU A 221 13.82 14.41 -8.85
C LEU A 221 12.95 14.13 -10.09
N HIS A 222 12.87 15.08 -11.03
CA HIS A 222 12.44 14.79 -12.39
C HIS A 222 13.55 14.01 -13.10
N ALA A 223 13.41 12.68 -13.15
CA ALA A 223 14.42 11.79 -13.74
C ALA A 223 14.23 11.58 -15.25
N GLY A 224 13.02 11.77 -15.78
CA GLY A 224 12.79 11.54 -17.19
C GLY A 224 11.45 12.01 -17.71
N THR A 225 11.40 12.28 -19.01
CA THR A 225 10.19 12.67 -19.73
C THR A 225 9.90 11.63 -20.81
N PHE A 226 8.69 11.07 -20.80
CA PHE A 226 8.20 10.19 -21.85
C PHE A 226 7.21 10.95 -22.74
N ARG A 227 7.34 10.80 -24.06
CA ARG A 227 6.46 11.45 -25.03
C ARG A 227 5.87 10.45 -26.02
N ALA A 228 4.57 10.52 -26.26
CA ALA A 228 3.90 9.73 -27.28
C ALA A 228 2.72 10.51 -27.85
N ALA A 229 2.38 10.25 -29.12
CA ALA A 229 1.14 10.72 -29.74
C ALA A 229 0.20 9.53 -29.89
N LEU A 230 -1.03 9.68 -29.38
CA LEU A 230 -2.05 8.63 -29.39
C LEU A 230 -3.24 9.07 -30.22
N GLU A 231 -3.65 8.23 -31.17
CA GLU A 231 -4.92 8.37 -31.89
C GLU A 231 -6.09 7.93 -31.02
N SER A 232 -7.32 8.15 -31.48
CA SER A 232 -8.52 7.60 -30.82
C SER A 232 -8.43 6.07 -30.70
N GLY A 233 -8.67 5.53 -29.51
CA GLY A 233 -8.45 4.13 -29.14
C GLY A 233 -7.00 3.78 -28.80
N GLY A 234 -6.07 4.73 -28.96
CA GLY A 234 -4.65 4.57 -28.65
C GLY A 234 -4.40 4.42 -27.15
N VAL A 235 -3.40 3.60 -26.81
CA VAL A 235 -3.03 3.27 -25.43
C VAL A 235 -1.53 3.45 -25.25
N LEU A 236 -1.15 4.03 -24.12
CA LEU A 236 0.23 4.02 -23.62
C LEU A 236 0.24 3.47 -22.20
N THR A 237 1.22 2.64 -21.84
CA THR A 237 1.42 2.19 -20.45
C THR A 237 2.83 2.54 -20.01
N LEU A 238 2.93 3.31 -18.94
CA LEU A 238 4.15 3.56 -18.20
C LEU A 238 4.29 2.50 -17.11
N VAL A 239 5.44 1.84 -17.07
CA VAL A 239 5.81 0.79 -16.11
C VAL A 239 6.88 1.35 -15.19
N LEU A 240 6.54 1.43 -13.91
CA LEU A 240 7.38 1.94 -12.83
C LEU A 240 7.79 0.74 -11.98
N SER A 241 9.06 0.33 -11.97
CA SER A 241 9.43 -0.97 -11.41
C SER A 241 10.78 -1.01 -10.71
N ALA A 242 10.83 -1.64 -9.53
CA ALA A 242 12.07 -2.06 -8.89
C ALA A 242 12.51 -3.48 -9.28
N GLU A 243 11.70 -4.20 -10.07
CA GLU A 243 12.07 -5.51 -10.62
C GLU A 243 13.09 -5.38 -11.75
N ALA A 244 13.99 -6.35 -11.88
CA ALA A 244 15.03 -6.34 -12.92
C ALA A 244 14.48 -6.56 -14.34
N ALA A 245 13.35 -7.25 -14.48
CA ALA A 245 12.74 -7.58 -15.77
C ALA A 245 11.20 -7.51 -15.69
N PRO A 246 10.62 -6.31 -15.52
CA PRO A 246 9.17 -6.15 -15.46
C PRO A 246 8.52 -6.43 -16.82
N SER A 247 7.30 -6.95 -16.80
CA SER A 247 6.48 -7.10 -18.00
C SER A 247 6.06 -5.73 -18.53
N LEU A 248 6.32 -5.45 -19.82
CA LEU A 248 5.83 -4.26 -20.52
C LEU A 248 4.39 -4.39 -21.03
N ASP A 249 3.85 -5.61 -21.09
CA ASP A 249 2.47 -5.84 -21.53
C ASP A 249 1.47 -5.39 -20.45
N GLY A 250 1.11 -4.11 -20.51
CA GLY A 250 0.12 -3.50 -19.65
C GLY A 250 -1.29 -4.08 -19.80
N ALA A 251 -1.62 -4.66 -20.97
CA ALA A 251 -2.93 -5.26 -21.18
C ALA A 251 -3.04 -6.61 -20.46
N GLU A 252 -2.01 -7.46 -20.53
CA GLU A 252 -1.98 -8.71 -19.77
C GLU A 252 -1.81 -8.45 -18.27
N ALA A 253 -1.00 -7.46 -17.87
CA ALA A 253 -0.92 -7.03 -16.47
C ALA A 253 -2.27 -6.60 -15.91
N TRP A 254 -3.04 -5.82 -16.69
CA TRP A 254 -4.41 -5.46 -16.31
C TRP A 254 -5.31 -6.69 -16.17
N ARG A 255 -5.28 -7.61 -17.13
CA ARG A 255 -6.05 -8.86 -17.04
C ARG A 255 -5.65 -9.72 -15.83
N ARG A 256 -4.38 -9.74 -15.43
CA ARG A 256 -3.93 -10.40 -14.19
C ARG A 256 -4.58 -9.78 -12.96
N ARG A 257 -4.63 -8.44 -12.87
CA ARG A 257 -5.33 -7.73 -11.79
C ARG A 257 -6.82 -8.07 -11.74
N GLU A 258 -7.52 -7.99 -12.88
CA GLU A 258 -8.95 -8.34 -12.93
C GLU A 258 -9.23 -9.80 -12.53
N ARG A 259 -8.38 -10.74 -12.98
CA ARG A 259 -8.50 -12.14 -12.59
C ARG A 259 -8.26 -12.35 -11.10
N HIS A 260 -7.32 -11.63 -10.51
CA HIS A 260 -7.06 -11.66 -9.08
C HIS A 260 -8.30 -11.21 -8.29
N GLU A 261 -8.87 -10.05 -8.62
CA GLU A 261 -10.05 -9.51 -7.94
C GLU A 261 -11.28 -10.41 -8.09
N LYS A 262 -11.53 -10.92 -9.30
CA LYS A 262 -12.61 -11.89 -9.56
C LYS A 262 -12.43 -13.16 -8.73
N ARG A 263 -11.18 -13.63 -8.53
CA ARG A 263 -10.88 -14.79 -7.68
C ARG A 263 -11.18 -14.51 -6.21
N VAL A 264 -10.81 -13.34 -5.70
CA VAL A 264 -11.07 -12.91 -4.32
C VAL A 264 -12.57 -12.82 -4.05
N VAL A 265 -13.31 -12.06 -4.87
CA VAL A 265 -14.78 -11.93 -4.75
C VAL A 265 -15.47 -13.28 -4.96
N GLY A 266 -14.96 -14.10 -5.89
CA GLY A 266 -15.46 -15.44 -6.15
C GLY A 266 -15.27 -16.39 -4.97
N ALA A 267 -14.15 -16.31 -4.24
CA ALA A 267 -13.91 -17.09 -3.03
C ALA A 267 -14.94 -16.75 -1.94
N TRP A 268 -15.15 -15.45 -1.71
CA TRP A 268 -16.17 -14.98 -0.77
C TRP A 268 -17.58 -15.45 -1.14
N LYS A 269 -17.98 -15.30 -2.41
CA LYS A 269 -19.30 -15.75 -2.90
C LYS A 269 -19.53 -17.26 -2.83
N ARG A 270 -18.46 -18.07 -2.85
CA ARG A 270 -18.53 -19.52 -2.64
C ARG A 270 -18.66 -19.86 -1.17
N ALA A 271 -17.89 -19.19 -0.30
CA ALA A 271 -17.90 -19.44 1.14
C ALA A 271 -19.18 -18.93 1.83
N ARG A 272 -19.82 -17.88 1.28
CA ARG A 272 -21.03 -17.25 1.83
C ARG A 272 -22.12 -17.16 0.75
N PRO A 273 -23.06 -18.10 0.67
CA PRO A 273 -24.12 -18.07 -0.34
C PRO A 273 -24.95 -16.76 -0.33
N GLU A 274 -25.12 -16.14 0.85
CA GLU A 274 -25.81 -14.86 1.03
C GLU A 274 -25.11 -13.71 0.30
N ALA A 275 -23.80 -13.81 0.07
CA ALA A 275 -23.01 -12.82 -0.67
C ALA A 275 -23.51 -12.58 -2.10
N ARG A 276 -24.27 -13.52 -2.68
CA ARG A 276 -24.90 -13.33 -4.00
C ARG A 276 -25.97 -12.23 -4.00
N ARG A 277 -26.57 -11.96 -2.83
CA ARG A 277 -27.60 -10.93 -2.61
C ARG A 277 -27.05 -9.70 -1.90
N ALA A 278 -25.76 -9.71 -1.54
CA ALA A 278 -25.14 -8.60 -0.83
C ALA A 278 -25.06 -7.35 -1.74
N PRO A 279 -25.25 -6.14 -1.17
CA PRO A 279 -24.96 -4.91 -1.87
C PRO A 279 -23.51 -4.86 -2.40
N GLU A 280 -23.31 -4.17 -3.51
CA GLU A 280 -22.00 -4.07 -4.17
C GLU A 280 -20.89 -3.54 -3.23
N TRP A 281 -21.21 -2.61 -2.33
CA TRP A 281 -20.24 -2.06 -1.38
C TRP A 281 -19.66 -3.11 -0.43
N ILE A 282 -20.36 -4.22 -0.15
CA ILE A 282 -19.79 -5.34 0.63
C ILE A 282 -18.71 -6.04 -0.20
N GLY A 283 -18.92 -6.20 -1.51
CA GLY A 283 -17.89 -6.69 -2.42
C GLY A 283 -16.65 -5.79 -2.42
N GLN A 284 -16.84 -4.47 -2.32
CA GLN A 284 -15.73 -3.52 -2.17
C GLN A 284 -14.96 -3.74 -0.85
N LEU A 285 -15.63 -4.02 0.27
CA LEU A 285 -14.95 -4.34 1.53
C LEU A 285 -14.13 -5.64 1.43
N VAL A 286 -14.61 -6.63 0.68
CA VAL A 286 -13.86 -7.88 0.44
C VAL A 286 -12.58 -7.61 -0.36
N LEU A 287 -12.64 -6.72 -1.35
CA LEU A 287 -11.47 -6.27 -2.09
C LEU A 287 -10.54 -5.42 -1.23
N ALA A 288 -11.06 -4.53 -0.39
CA ALA A 288 -10.25 -3.74 0.53
C ALA A 288 -9.53 -4.63 1.55
N ALA A 289 -10.21 -5.65 2.10
CA ALA A 289 -9.61 -6.64 2.99
C ALA A 289 -8.46 -7.42 2.34
N ASP A 290 -8.53 -7.66 1.03
CA ASP A 290 -7.44 -8.28 0.28
C ASP A 290 -6.15 -7.46 0.30
N GLN A 291 -6.27 -6.12 0.30
CA GLN A 291 -5.11 -5.23 0.18
C GLN A 291 -4.16 -5.28 1.38
N PHE A 292 -4.61 -5.73 2.54
CA PHE A 292 -3.82 -5.80 3.77
C PHE A 292 -3.03 -7.10 3.95
N MET A 293 -3.38 -8.17 3.23
CA MET A 293 -2.64 -9.43 3.34
C MET A 293 -1.38 -9.37 2.49
N VAL A 294 -0.27 -9.78 3.10
CA VAL A 294 1.06 -9.69 2.48
C VAL A 294 1.85 -10.97 2.69
N ARG A 295 2.76 -11.25 1.75
CA ARG A 295 3.78 -12.27 1.95
C ARG A 295 4.82 -11.77 2.96
N ARG A 296 5.21 -12.66 3.87
CA ARG A 296 6.29 -12.50 4.83
C ARG A 296 7.19 -13.74 4.76
N PRO A 297 8.02 -13.86 3.69
CA PRO A 297 8.94 -14.98 3.59
C PRO A 297 9.91 -14.99 4.78
N LEU A 298 9.98 -16.12 5.47
CA LEU A 298 10.96 -16.40 6.50
C LEU A 298 12.02 -17.34 5.95
N ARG A 299 13.20 -17.40 6.59
CA ARG A 299 14.31 -18.28 6.20
C ARG A 299 13.87 -19.74 6.00
N ASP A 300 13.03 -20.24 6.91
CA ASP A 300 12.52 -21.61 6.91
C ASP A 300 11.03 -21.68 6.54
N ASP A 301 10.47 -20.62 5.96
CA ASP A 301 9.10 -20.57 5.42
C ASP A 301 8.97 -19.50 4.31
N PRO A 302 9.34 -19.82 3.06
CA PRO A 302 9.26 -18.87 1.95
C PRO A 302 7.83 -18.46 1.56
N ASP A 303 6.82 -19.18 2.06
CA ASP A 303 5.40 -18.95 1.82
C ASP A 303 4.68 -18.32 3.02
N GLY A 304 5.45 -17.83 4.00
CA GLY A 304 4.93 -17.11 5.15
C GLY A 304 4.06 -15.92 4.74
N MET A 305 3.04 -15.63 5.55
CA MET A 305 2.05 -14.60 5.30
C MET A 305 1.84 -13.76 6.56
N SER A 306 1.49 -12.49 6.36
CA SER A 306 1.19 -11.55 7.44
C SER A 306 0.08 -10.57 7.00
N VAL A 307 -0.26 -9.65 7.90
CA VAL A 307 -1.23 -8.57 7.68
C VAL A 307 -0.56 -7.24 8.01
N ILE A 308 -0.59 -6.30 7.08
CA ILE A 308 -0.25 -4.90 7.38
C ILE A 308 -1.41 -4.32 8.19
N ALA A 309 -1.13 -3.83 9.40
CA ALA A 309 -2.15 -3.36 10.32
C ALA A 309 -2.91 -2.12 9.80
N GLY A 310 -2.24 -1.29 9.00
CA GLY A 310 -2.85 -0.13 8.39
C GLY A 310 -1.89 0.60 7.46
N TYR A 311 -2.24 0.67 6.18
CA TYR A 311 -1.56 1.59 5.28
C TYR A 311 -1.93 3.04 5.64
N HIS A 312 -0.98 3.97 5.60
CA HIS A 312 0.39 3.78 5.13
C HIS A 312 1.43 3.55 6.22
N TRP A 313 1.11 3.90 7.46
CA TRP A 313 2.09 4.09 8.54
C TRP A 313 2.51 2.79 9.23
N PHE A 314 1.62 1.80 9.33
CA PHE A 314 1.90 0.63 10.16
C PHE A 314 2.61 -0.48 9.38
N GLY A 315 3.44 -1.26 10.08
CA GLY A 315 3.92 -2.58 9.66
C GLY A 315 2.92 -3.68 10.01
N ASP A 316 3.41 -4.89 10.24
CA ASP A 316 2.62 -5.98 10.79
C ASP A 316 2.66 -6.02 12.32
N TRP A 317 1.47 -6.12 12.91
CA TRP A 317 1.26 -6.08 14.36
C TRP A 317 0.51 -7.34 14.81
N GLY A 318 1.00 -7.98 15.88
CA GLY A 318 0.46 -9.23 16.42
C GLY A 318 -1.02 -9.13 16.77
N ARG A 319 -1.35 -8.16 17.61
CA ARG A 319 -2.70 -7.90 18.09
C ARG A 319 -3.68 -7.66 16.93
N ASP A 320 -3.39 -6.68 16.09
CA ASP A 320 -4.23 -6.28 14.95
C ASP A 320 -4.46 -7.43 13.98
N THR A 321 -3.40 -8.20 13.68
CA THR A 321 -3.49 -9.37 12.81
C THR A 321 -4.48 -10.37 13.36
N MET A 322 -4.37 -10.73 14.63
CA MET A 322 -5.21 -11.79 15.22
C MET A 322 -6.67 -11.36 15.38
N ILE A 323 -6.93 -10.09 15.69
CA ILE A 323 -8.29 -9.54 15.71
C ILE A 323 -8.90 -9.56 14.31
N ALA A 324 -8.15 -9.13 13.29
CA ALA A 324 -8.66 -8.96 11.94
C ALA A 324 -8.74 -10.29 11.15
N LEU A 325 -7.94 -11.30 11.50
CA LEU A 325 -7.78 -12.56 10.75
C LEU A 325 -9.11 -13.22 10.33
N PRO A 326 -10.12 -13.38 11.22
CA PRO A 326 -11.37 -14.03 10.84
C PRO A 326 -12.15 -13.22 9.79
N GLY A 327 -12.11 -11.89 9.87
CA GLY A 327 -12.74 -11.00 8.90
C GLY A 327 -12.00 -11.02 7.57
N LEU A 328 -10.67 -10.86 7.60
CA LEU A 328 -9.85 -10.74 6.40
C LEU A 328 -9.78 -12.04 5.60
N ALA A 329 -9.63 -13.20 6.26
CA ALA A 329 -9.35 -14.47 5.60
C ALA A 329 -10.51 -15.48 5.68
N LEU A 330 -11.10 -15.72 6.85
CA LEU A 330 -12.13 -16.77 6.99
C LEU A 330 -13.46 -16.37 6.36
N THR A 331 -13.94 -15.16 6.68
CA THR A 331 -15.22 -14.64 6.17
C THR A 331 -15.21 -14.48 4.65
N THR A 332 -14.04 -14.19 4.08
CA THR A 332 -13.82 -14.04 2.64
C THR A 332 -13.52 -15.36 1.92
N GLY A 333 -13.57 -16.51 2.62
CA GLY A 333 -13.41 -17.83 2.02
C GLY A 333 -11.97 -18.21 1.68
N ARG A 334 -11.00 -17.73 2.46
CA ARG A 334 -9.55 -17.94 2.27
C ARG A 334 -8.88 -18.60 3.49
N PRO A 335 -9.33 -19.79 3.93
CA PRO A 335 -8.80 -20.44 5.13
C PRO A 335 -7.31 -20.81 5.02
N LEU A 336 -6.81 -21.10 3.81
CA LEU A 336 -5.38 -21.36 3.63
C LEU A 336 -4.51 -20.16 3.97
N VAL A 337 -4.99 -18.94 3.70
CA VAL A 337 -4.27 -17.71 4.09
C VAL A 337 -4.27 -17.56 5.61
N ALA A 338 -5.43 -17.82 6.25
CA ALA A 338 -5.52 -17.80 7.71
C ALA A 338 -4.53 -18.78 8.36
N ARG A 339 -4.48 -20.02 7.84
CA ARG A 339 -3.52 -21.03 8.30
C ARG A 339 -2.07 -20.53 8.19
N ARG A 340 -1.67 -20.01 7.03
CA ARG A 340 -0.30 -19.52 6.81
C ARG A 340 0.07 -18.40 7.76
N ILE A 341 -0.84 -17.47 8.04
CA ILE A 341 -0.62 -16.41 9.01
C ILE A 341 -0.45 -17.01 10.41
N LEU A 342 -1.33 -17.92 10.84
CA LEU A 342 -1.23 -18.57 12.15
C LEU A 342 0.09 -19.32 12.32
N GLU A 343 0.51 -20.10 11.32
CA GLU A 343 1.78 -20.82 11.29
C GLU A 343 3.00 -19.87 11.30
N THR A 344 2.91 -18.75 10.58
CA THR A 344 3.97 -17.73 10.54
C THR A 344 4.16 -17.13 11.93
N PHE A 345 3.07 -16.74 12.59
CA PHE A 345 3.11 -16.05 13.89
C PHE A 345 3.49 -17.00 15.03
N ALA A 346 3.19 -18.29 14.93
CA ALA A 346 3.60 -19.32 15.89
C ALA A 346 5.12 -19.31 16.14
N ARG A 347 5.91 -19.03 15.09
CA ARG A 347 7.38 -19.03 15.12
C ARG A 347 7.98 -17.87 15.93
N PHE A 348 7.16 -16.86 16.23
CA PHE A 348 7.57 -15.69 17.01
C PHE A 348 7.04 -15.72 18.43
N VAL A 349 6.38 -16.80 18.86
CA VAL A 349 5.99 -16.94 20.25
C VAL A 349 7.25 -17.10 21.10
N ASP A 350 7.39 -16.25 22.10
CA ASP A 350 8.50 -16.30 23.04
C ASP A 350 8.00 -16.01 24.47
N ARG A 351 8.36 -16.89 25.40
CA ARG A 351 7.86 -16.88 26.79
C ARG A 351 6.33 -16.77 26.89
N GLY A 352 5.63 -17.44 25.98
CA GLY A 352 4.17 -17.46 25.91
C GLY A 352 3.53 -16.18 25.37
N MET A 353 4.32 -15.24 24.86
CA MET A 353 3.83 -13.99 24.30
C MET A 353 4.00 -13.97 22.78
N LEU A 354 3.03 -13.37 22.09
CA LEU A 354 3.17 -12.99 20.69
C LEU A 354 3.71 -11.55 20.64
N PRO A 355 4.60 -11.18 19.72
CA PRO A 355 5.07 -9.80 19.64
C PRO A 355 3.92 -8.85 19.23
N ASN A 356 3.91 -7.66 19.83
CA ASN A 356 2.99 -6.58 19.47
C ASN A 356 3.38 -5.99 18.12
N ARG A 357 4.64 -5.57 17.98
CA ARG A 357 5.22 -5.04 16.73
C ARG A 357 6.26 -6.03 16.20
N PHE A 358 6.12 -6.37 14.94
CA PHE A 358 7.16 -7.12 14.24
C PHE A 358 8.24 -6.17 13.75
N PRO A 359 9.51 -6.55 13.89
CA PRO A 359 10.61 -5.68 13.58
C PRO A 359 10.69 -5.40 12.08
N ASP A 360 11.12 -4.19 11.74
CA ASP A 360 11.75 -3.93 10.44
C ASP A 360 13.10 -4.68 10.37
N ALA A 361 13.70 -4.75 9.19
CA ALA A 361 14.91 -5.53 8.98
C ALA A 361 16.03 -5.16 9.97
N GLY A 362 16.43 -6.11 10.81
CA GLY A 362 17.51 -5.95 11.79
C GLY A 362 17.09 -5.59 13.23
N GLU A 363 15.80 -5.39 13.50
CA GLU A 363 15.30 -5.11 14.86
C GLU A 363 14.83 -6.39 15.60
N ALA A 364 14.72 -6.30 16.93
CA ALA A 364 14.12 -7.35 17.75
C ALA A 364 12.60 -7.15 17.85
N PRO A 365 11.77 -8.21 17.85
CA PRO A 365 10.34 -8.08 18.07
C PRO A 365 10.02 -7.48 19.44
N GLU A 366 9.02 -6.63 19.50
CA GLU A 366 8.56 -6.00 20.75
C GLU A 366 7.45 -6.82 21.37
N TYR A 367 7.62 -7.25 22.62
CA TYR A 367 6.67 -8.11 23.33
C TYR A 367 5.86 -7.34 24.39
N ASN A 368 5.53 -6.07 24.18
CA ASN A 368 4.78 -5.21 25.10
C ASN A 368 3.25 -5.37 24.94
N THR A 369 2.74 -6.61 24.99
CA THR A 369 1.31 -6.90 24.81
C THR A 369 0.87 -8.05 25.71
N ALA A 370 -0.14 -7.80 26.55
CA ALA A 370 -0.79 -8.83 27.36
C ALA A 370 -1.90 -9.58 26.62
N ASP A 371 -2.40 -9.01 25.52
CA ASP A 371 -3.61 -9.47 24.83
C ASP A 371 -3.36 -10.16 23.49
N ALA A 372 -2.22 -9.97 22.83
CA ALA A 372 -1.96 -10.55 21.50
C ALA A 372 -1.94 -12.08 21.50
N SER A 373 -1.36 -12.72 22.52
CA SER A 373 -1.36 -14.17 22.70
C SER A 373 -2.77 -14.72 22.93
N LEU A 374 -3.62 -13.98 23.67
CA LEU A 374 -5.02 -14.36 23.90
C LEU A 374 -5.84 -14.26 22.60
N TRP A 375 -5.63 -13.19 21.83
CA TRP A 375 -6.22 -13.06 20.50
C TRP A 375 -5.73 -14.14 19.53
N TYR A 376 -4.49 -14.60 19.63
CA TYR A 376 -3.96 -15.72 18.85
C TYR A 376 -4.72 -17.03 19.12
N VAL A 377 -4.98 -17.33 20.41
CA VAL A 377 -5.81 -18.48 20.82
C VAL A 377 -7.21 -18.37 20.21
N GLU A 378 -7.83 -17.18 20.28
CA GLU A 378 -9.16 -16.93 19.72
C GLU A 378 -9.18 -17.05 18.19
N ALA A 379 -8.15 -16.56 17.50
CA ALA A 379 -8.02 -16.70 16.06
C ALA A 379 -7.86 -18.17 15.63
N ILE A 380 -7.13 -18.99 16.38
CA ILE A 380 -7.07 -20.45 16.15
C ILE A 380 -8.42 -21.11 16.40
N ARG A 381 -9.12 -20.76 17.48
CA ARG A 381 -10.48 -21.25 17.75
C ARG A 381 -11.43 -20.92 16.60
N ALA A 382 -11.41 -19.69 16.11
CA ALA A 382 -12.22 -19.25 14.98
C ALA A 382 -11.83 -19.98 13.67
N TYR A 383 -10.54 -20.20 13.43
CA TYR A 383 -10.04 -20.97 12.30
C TYR A 383 -10.55 -22.41 12.32
N LEU A 384 -10.49 -23.08 13.47
CA LEU A 384 -10.97 -24.46 13.61
C LEU A 384 -12.47 -24.56 13.43
N ALA A 385 -13.23 -23.66 14.06
CA ALA A 385 -14.69 -23.61 13.89
C ALA A 385 -15.12 -23.38 12.43
N ALA A 386 -14.24 -22.82 11.59
CA ALA A 386 -14.51 -22.58 10.18
C ALA A 386 -13.98 -23.68 9.24
N THR A 387 -13.09 -24.57 9.69
CA THR A 387 -12.35 -25.47 8.80
C THR A 387 -12.32 -26.93 9.23
N ASP A 388 -12.55 -27.22 10.51
CA ASP A 388 -12.33 -28.54 11.12
C ASP A 388 -10.91 -29.13 10.84
N ASP A 389 -9.91 -28.26 10.62
CA ASP A 389 -8.53 -28.68 10.31
C ASP A 389 -7.75 -29.11 11.56
N ASP A 390 -8.05 -30.32 12.04
CA ASP A 390 -7.34 -30.98 13.14
C ASP A 390 -5.84 -31.15 12.89
N GLY A 391 -5.41 -31.21 11.63
CA GLY A 391 -4.00 -31.33 11.27
C GLY A 391 -3.23 -30.07 11.66
N THR A 392 -3.74 -28.91 11.27
CA THR A 392 -3.20 -27.61 11.66
C THR A 392 -3.25 -27.41 13.18
N LEU A 393 -4.34 -27.83 13.85
CA LEU A 393 -4.39 -27.77 15.31
C LEU A 393 -3.26 -28.58 15.94
N LYS A 394 -3.04 -29.83 15.53
CA LYS A 394 -1.95 -30.65 16.08
C LYS A 394 -0.58 -30.00 15.92
N THR A 395 -0.36 -29.29 14.82
CA THR A 395 0.88 -28.54 14.59
C THR A 395 1.01 -27.34 15.54
N LEU A 396 -0.07 -26.60 15.79
CA LEU A 396 -0.06 -25.39 16.62
C LEU A 396 -0.28 -25.66 18.12
N PHE A 397 -0.80 -26.83 18.50
CA PHE A 397 -1.17 -27.16 19.87
C PHE A 397 -0.01 -27.04 20.87
N PRO A 398 1.23 -27.50 20.57
CA PRO A 398 2.36 -27.32 21.49
C PRO A 398 2.64 -25.85 21.82
N VAL A 399 2.41 -24.94 20.86
CA VAL A 399 2.55 -23.49 21.05
C VAL A 399 1.45 -22.97 21.98
N LEU A 400 0.22 -23.44 21.83
CA LEU A 400 -0.89 -23.10 22.74
C LEU A 400 -0.62 -23.58 24.18
N GLU A 401 -0.11 -24.80 24.35
CA GLU A 401 0.29 -25.33 25.65
C GLU A 401 1.40 -24.49 26.29
N GLU A 402 2.38 -24.07 25.48
CA GLU A 402 3.45 -23.19 25.94
C GLU A 402 2.91 -21.82 26.39
N ILE A 403 2.00 -21.21 25.62
CA ILE A 403 1.34 -19.95 25.98
C ILE A 403 0.66 -20.11 27.34
N VAL A 404 -0.16 -21.14 27.53
CA VAL A 404 -0.86 -21.37 28.80
C VAL A 404 0.13 -21.58 29.95
N ARG A 405 1.14 -22.44 29.77
CA ARG A 405 2.16 -22.71 30.79
C ARG A 405 2.86 -21.44 31.27
N TRP A 406 3.23 -20.56 30.34
CA TRP A 406 3.88 -19.29 30.67
C TRP A 406 2.94 -18.32 31.36
N HIS A 407 1.66 -18.22 30.96
CA HIS A 407 0.69 -17.38 31.67
C HIS A 407 0.46 -17.86 33.11
N ARG A 408 0.53 -19.18 33.38
CA ARG A 408 0.49 -19.71 34.75
C ARG A 408 1.75 -19.40 35.56
N ALA A 409 2.92 -19.56 34.95
CA ALA A 409 4.20 -19.39 35.63
C ALA A 409 4.56 -17.90 35.83
N GLY A 410 4.15 -17.05 34.89
CA GLY A 410 4.50 -15.65 34.73
C GLY A 410 5.31 -15.41 33.45
N THR A 411 4.89 -14.43 32.64
CA THR A 411 5.59 -13.99 31.42
C THR A 411 6.40 -12.70 31.69
N ARG A 412 6.59 -11.83 30.68
CA ARG A 412 7.13 -10.47 30.89
C ARG A 412 6.09 -9.58 31.57
N TYR A 413 6.52 -8.42 32.08
CA TYR A 413 5.65 -7.34 32.58
C TYR A 413 4.61 -7.78 33.63
N GLY A 414 4.99 -8.74 34.47
CA GLY A 414 4.11 -9.27 35.53
C GLY A 414 2.88 -10.03 35.04
N ILE A 415 2.79 -10.36 33.75
CA ILE A 415 1.62 -11.06 33.20
C ILE A 415 1.58 -12.49 33.74
N LYS A 416 0.64 -12.77 34.64
CA LYS A 416 0.57 -14.05 35.35
C LYS A 416 -0.83 -14.35 35.90
N GLU A 417 -1.18 -15.63 35.95
CA GLU A 417 -2.34 -16.14 36.71
C GLU A 417 -2.18 -15.87 38.22
N ASP A 418 -3.14 -15.18 38.81
CA ASP A 418 -3.27 -15.09 40.26
C ASP A 418 -3.80 -16.44 40.79
N PRO A 419 -3.05 -17.15 41.65
CA PRO A 419 -3.48 -18.44 42.17
C PRO A 419 -4.71 -18.37 43.10
N ALA A 420 -5.10 -17.17 43.56
CA ALA A 420 -6.27 -17.00 44.43
C ALA A 420 -7.59 -17.08 43.67
N ASP A 421 -7.66 -16.55 42.44
CA ASP A 421 -8.89 -16.47 41.65
C ASP A 421 -8.77 -17.03 40.22
N GLY A 422 -7.57 -17.36 39.76
CA GLY A 422 -7.30 -17.89 38.42
C GLY A 422 -7.35 -16.83 37.30
N LEU A 423 -7.43 -15.54 37.64
CA LEU A 423 -7.44 -14.46 36.65
C LEU A 423 -6.02 -14.05 36.27
N LEU A 424 -5.85 -13.53 35.05
CA LEU A 424 -4.57 -12.95 34.63
C LEU A 424 -4.45 -11.53 35.17
N ALA A 425 -3.43 -11.30 35.99
CA ALA A 425 -2.92 -9.97 36.28
C ALA A 425 -1.85 -9.60 35.26
N ALA A 426 -1.78 -8.34 34.87
CA ALA A 426 -0.75 -7.78 33.99
C ALA A 426 -0.49 -6.34 34.41
N GLY A 427 0.76 -5.89 34.32
CA GLY A 427 1.10 -4.50 34.61
C GLY A 427 2.50 -4.34 35.18
N GLU A 428 3.19 -3.34 34.67
CA GLU A 428 4.42 -2.81 35.22
C GLU A 428 4.31 -1.28 35.15
N PRO A 429 4.84 -0.52 36.12
CA PRO A 429 4.86 0.93 36.02
C PRO A 429 5.42 1.39 34.67
N ASP A 430 4.79 2.41 34.08
CA ASP A 430 5.21 3.08 32.84
C ASP A 430 5.16 2.22 31.56
N VAL A 431 4.53 1.05 31.61
CA VAL A 431 4.32 0.16 30.45
C VAL A 431 2.83 0.04 30.11
N GLN A 432 2.52 0.22 28.84
CA GLN A 432 1.20 0.04 28.26
C GLN A 432 1.11 -1.35 27.61
N LEU A 433 0.21 -2.20 28.11
CA LEU A 433 0.20 -3.64 27.73
C LEU A 433 -1.06 -4.06 26.97
N THR A 434 -2.11 -3.24 26.96
CA THR A 434 -3.39 -3.55 26.30
C THR A 434 -3.49 -2.84 24.95
N TRP A 435 -4.55 -3.12 24.19
CA TRP A 435 -4.90 -2.36 22.97
C TRP A 435 -5.07 -0.86 23.20
N MET A 436 -5.27 -0.41 24.43
CA MET A 436 -5.30 1.01 24.80
C MET A 436 -3.87 1.48 25.12
N ASP A 437 -2.96 1.45 24.14
CA ASP A 437 -1.52 1.65 24.34
C ASP A 437 -0.99 3.08 24.09
N ALA A 438 -1.83 4.09 24.35
CA ALA A 438 -1.40 5.47 24.20
C ALA A 438 -0.38 5.89 25.28
N LYS A 439 0.80 6.36 24.84
CA LYS A 439 1.87 6.90 25.70
C LYS A 439 2.37 8.25 25.17
N VAL A 440 2.55 9.24 26.05
CA VAL A 440 3.09 10.57 25.72
C VAL A 440 4.31 10.85 26.59
N GLY A 441 5.50 10.82 25.99
CA GLY A 441 6.75 10.82 26.78
C GLY A 441 6.77 9.57 27.67
N GLU A 442 6.91 9.75 28.98
CA GLU A 442 6.81 8.63 29.94
C GLU A 442 5.40 8.37 30.46
N TRP A 443 4.43 9.25 30.17
CA TRP A 443 3.08 9.10 30.68
C TRP A 443 2.28 8.09 29.87
N VAL A 444 1.92 6.97 30.51
CA VAL A 444 0.95 5.99 29.98
C VAL A 444 -0.46 6.48 30.29
N VAL A 445 -1.25 6.73 29.24
CA VAL A 445 -2.59 7.33 29.36
C VAL A 445 -3.60 6.32 29.90
N THR A 446 -3.45 5.06 29.49
CA THR A 446 -4.34 3.93 29.82
C THR A 446 -3.49 2.69 30.07
N PRO A 447 -2.96 2.52 31.31
CA PRO A 447 -2.01 1.46 31.64
C PRO A 447 -2.58 0.05 31.49
#